data_AF-A0A1G2I687-F1
#
_entry.id   AF-A0A1G2I687-F1
#
_cell.length_a   1.000
_cell.length_b   1.000
_cell.length_c   1.000
_cell.angle_alpha   90.00
_cell.angle_beta   90.00
_cell.angle_gamma   90.00
#
_symmetry.space_group_name_H-M   'P 1'
#
loop_
_entity.id
_entity.type
_entity.pdbx_description
1 polymer ?
#
loop_
_entity_poly.entity_id
_entity_poly.type
_entity_poly.pdbx_seq_one_letter_code
_entity_poly.pdbx_strand_id
1 'polypeptide(L)'
;MKKTIVWFLILISAISLIIRYSGVMAEVFLGVKQKSGISVFSLPDEATVFLDGKEVGKTPFEDKNLLVKQYDVKIEKDGAYWQGKIKLNGGTLTSISRDLAKDQASYAGEILTLQKGKGLTVISNPGKSEVEVDGKSYGETPLTIDVKSGEHTIVVSHGNYLNRSIKASIPENFNLTVSVDLGLSEADLTAVVSPVISQTPEVTVSKTPTGFLRVRDKASTAGKEIARVNTGDTLILLEEVNGWMRVRLSDGTEGFVSSRYVSKKSP
;
A
#
# COMPACT_ATOMS: atom_id res chain seq x y z
N MET A 1 -1.60 30.47 68.58
CA MET A 1 -2.43 30.47 67.35
C MET A 1 -1.64 30.61 66.05
N LYS A 2 -0.61 31.46 65.93
CA LYS A 2 0.10 31.64 64.64
C LYS A 2 0.89 30.39 64.17
N LYS A 3 1.54 29.66 65.08
CA LYS A 3 2.33 28.45 64.74
C LYS A 3 1.48 27.27 64.25
N THR A 4 0.31 27.06 64.85
CA THR A 4 -0.62 25.99 64.45
C THR A 4 -1.23 26.24 63.08
N ILE A 5 -1.49 27.51 62.73
CA ILE A 5 -1.97 27.91 61.40
C ILE A 5 -0.89 27.67 60.33
N VAL A 6 0.37 27.98 60.60
CA VAL A 6 1.48 27.73 59.66
C VAL A 6 1.65 26.24 59.38
N TRP A 7 1.60 25.39 60.41
CA TRP A 7 1.65 23.94 60.24
C TRP A 7 0.47 23.38 59.46
N PHE A 8 -0.74 23.93 59.68
CA PHE A 8 -1.93 23.54 58.94
C PHE A 8 -1.83 23.91 57.44
N LEU A 9 -1.28 25.09 57.12
CA LEU A 9 -1.05 25.51 55.73
C LEU A 9 0.03 24.68 55.02
N ILE A 10 1.10 24.30 55.73
CA ILE A 10 2.13 23.38 55.19
C ILE A 10 1.51 22.01 54.91
N LEU A 11 0.67 21.49 55.82
CA LEU A 11 -0.02 20.22 55.63
C LEU A 11 -0.95 20.25 54.40
N ILE A 12 -1.73 21.33 54.23
CA ILE A 12 -2.61 21.50 53.07
C ILE A 12 -1.79 21.62 51.78
N SER A 13 -0.67 22.34 51.79
CA SER A 13 0.22 22.45 50.64
C SER A 13 0.89 21.11 50.29
N ALA A 14 1.22 20.29 51.29
CA ALA A 14 1.78 18.96 51.07
C ALA A 14 0.72 18.00 50.52
N ILE A 15 -0.50 18.04 51.06
CA ILE A 15 -1.65 17.26 50.55
C ILE A 15 -2.01 17.69 49.13
N SER A 16 -2.01 18.99 48.82
CA SER A 16 -2.26 19.46 47.46
C SER A 16 -1.16 19.04 46.50
N LEU A 17 0.10 19.00 46.94
CA LEU A 17 1.20 18.43 46.16
C LEU A 17 0.98 16.94 45.91
N ILE A 18 0.64 16.16 46.94
CA ILE A 18 0.38 14.72 46.82
C ILE A 18 -0.79 14.46 45.88
N ILE A 19 -1.88 15.22 45.96
CA ILE A 19 -3.01 15.10 45.03
C ILE A 19 -2.58 15.46 43.61
N ARG A 20 -1.82 16.55 43.44
CA ARG A 20 -1.35 17.03 42.13
C ARG A 20 -0.35 16.09 41.46
N TYR A 21 0.41 15.32 42.23
CA TYR A 21 1.39 14.33 41.76
C TYR A 21 0.98 12.87 42.01
N SER A 22 -0.24 12.62 42.50
CA SER A 22 -0.72 11.29 42.90
C SER A 22 -0.72 10.28 41.74
N GLY A 23 -1.03 10.73 40.53
CA GLY A 23 -0.98 9.89 39.32
C GLY A 23 0.43 9.36 39.03
N VAL A 24 1.46 10.20 39.21
CA VAL A 24 2.87 9.82 38.98
C VAL A 24 3.38 8.92 40.12
N MET A 25 2.94 9.18 41.35
CA MET A 25 3.33 8.38 42.52
C MET A 25 2.72 6.96 42.49
N ALA A 26 1.51 6.78 41.95
CA ALA A 26 0.89 5.46 41.82
C ALA A 26 1.67 4.54 40.84
N GLU A 27 2.11 5.08 39.71
CA GLU A 27 2.92 4.35 38.71
C GLU A 27 4.28 3.93 39.27
N VAL A 28 4.93 4.81 40.04
CA VAL A 28 6.28 4.59 40.58
C VAL A 28 6.27 3.71 41.85
N PHE A 29 5.26 3.82 42.72
CA PHE A 29 5.25 3.17 44.03
C PHE A 29 4.46 1.84 44.08
N LEU A 30 3.45 1.64 43.21
CA LEU A 30 2.62 0.41 43.19
C LEU A 30 2.97 -0.55 42.05
N GLY A 31 3.86 -0.18 41.13
CA GLY A 31 4.27 -1.04 40.01
C GLY A 31 3.15 -1.37 39.02
N VAL A 32 2.05 -0.62 39.03
CA VAL A 32 0.93 -0.79 38.10
C VAL A 32 1.35 -0.25 36.73
N LYS A 33 1.99 -1.11 35.93
CA LYS A 33 2.29 -0.78 34.53
C LYS A 33 0.97 -0.62 33.77
N GLN A 34 0.78 0.54 33.14
CA GLN A 34 -0.35 0.77 32.27
C GLN A 34 -0.34 -0.29 31.16
N LYS A 35 -1.45 -1.02 31.01
CA LYS A 35 -1.63 -2.04 29.96
C LYS A 35 -2.18 -1.41 28.69
N SER A 36 -1.99 -2.10 27.58
CA SER A 36 -2.53 -1.76 26.28
C SER A 36 -3.16 -2.99 25.65
N GLY A 37 -4.10 -2.77 24.74
CA GLY A 37 -4.73 -3.84 23.98
C GLY A 37 -4.37 -3.78 22.50
N ILE A 38 -4.41 -4.94 21.86
CA ILE A 38 -4.43 -5.08 20.40
C ILE A 38 -5.61 -5.98 19.99
N SER A 39 -6.27 -5.63 18.90
CA SER A 39 -7.26 -6.47 18.21
C SER A 39 -6.87 -6.55 16.73
N VAL A 40 -6.79 -7.75 16.19
CA VAL A 40 -6.25 -8.03 14.86
C VAL A 40 -7.23 -8.87 14.05
N PHE A 41 -7.62 -8.35 12.89
CA PHE A 41 -8.49 -8.99 11.92
C PHE A 41 -7.77 -9.12 10.58
N SER A 42 -8.14 -10.13 9.79
CA SER A 42 -7.67 -10.24 8.42
C SER A 42 -8.68 -10.86 7.47
N LEU A 43 -8.44 -10.60 6.18
CA LEU A 43 -9.03 -11.29 5.05
C LEU A 43 -7.88 -11.81 4.17
N PRO A 44 -7.78 -13.11 3.87
CA PRO A 44 -8.55 -14.21 4.45
C PRO A 44 -8.45 -14.29 5.99
N ASP A 45 -9.46 -14.91 6.60
CA ASP A 45 -9.53 -15.16 8.04
C ASP A 45 -8.53 -16.26 8.46
N GLU A 46 -8.44 -16.50 9.78
CA GLU A 46 -7.55 -17.51 10.36
C GLU A 46 -6.07 -17.33 9.95
N ALA A 47 -5.61 -16.09 9.76
CA ALA A 47 -4.21 -15.75 9.52
C ALA A 47 -3.42 -15.82 10.82
N THR A 48 -2.18 -16.30 10.76
CA THR A 48 -1.30 -16.38 11.93
C THR A 48 -0.78 -14.99 12.29
N VAL A 49 -0.89 -14.63 13.57
CA VAL A 49 -0.45 -13.35 14.13
C VAL A 49 0.84 -13.55 14.91
N PHE A 50 1.84 -12.72 14.63
CA PHE A 50 3.11 -12.67 15.34
C PHE A 50 3.32 -11.30 15.97
N LEU A 51 3.79 -11.28 17.22
CA LEU A 51 4.25 -10.09 17.91
C LEU A 51 5.73 -10.26 18.26
N ASP A 52 6.58 -9.35 17.79
CA ASP A 52 8.04 -9.40 17.94
C ASP A 52 8.65 -10.74 17.47
N GLY A 53 8.10 -11.27 16.37
CA GLY A 53 8.51 -12.55 15.77
C GLY A 53 7.99 -13.80 16.48
N LYS A 54 7.30 -13.67 17.62
CA LYS A 54 6.66 -14.80 18.32
C LYS A 54 5.22 -14.96 17.85
N GLU A 55 4.83 -16.17 17.46
CA GLU A 55 3.42 -16.50 17.18
C GLU A 55 2.58 -16.36 18.46
N VAL A 56 1.48 -15.60 18.37
CA VAL A 56 0.59 -15.33 19.51
C VAL A 56 -0.83 -15.87 19.31
N GLY A 57 -1.23 -16.17 18.08
CA GLY A 57 -2.55 -16.71 17.77
C GLY A 57 -2.93 -16.57 16.30
N LYS A 58 -4.23 -16.68 16.01
CA LYS A 58 -4.80 -16.49 14.67
C LYS A 58 -5.89 -15.42 14.68
N THR A 59 -6.08 -14.73 13.56
CA THR A 59 -7.14 -13.74 13.39
C THR A 59 -8.53 -14.40 13.30
N PRO A 60 -9.57 -13.86 13.95
CA PRO A 60 -9.54 -12.71 14.84
C PRO A 60 -8.75 -12.97 16.13
N PHE A 61 -7.81 -12.09 16.47
CA PHE A 61 -6.96 -12.19 17.65
C PHE A 61 -7.10 -10.96 18.53
N GLU A 62 -7.23 -11.13 19.84
CA GLU A 62 -7.28 -10.02 20.80
C GLU A 62 -6.43 -10.33 22.04
N ASP A 63 -5.61 -9.36 22.46
CA ASP A 63 -4.94 -9.37 23.77
C ASP A 63 -5.04 -7.98 24.39
N LYS A 64 -5.67 -7.88 25.57
CA LYS A 64 -5.87 -6.63 26.34
C LYS A 64 -4.81 -6.39 27.42
N ASN A 65 -3.80 -7.24 27.52
CA ASN A 65 -2.81 -7.26 28.61
C ASN A 65 -1.37 -7.03 28.13
N LEU A 66 -1.19 -6.36 26.99
CA LEU A 66 0.14 -6.09 26.43
C LEU A 66 0.82 -4.90 27.11
N LEU A 67 2.14 -4.95 27.20
CA LEU A 67 2.96 -3.83 27.66
C LEU A 67 2.89 -2.69 26.65
N VAL A 68 2.83 -1.45 27.14
CA VAL A 68 2.92 -0.24 26.32
C VAL A 68 4.32 -0.10 25.74
N LYS A 69 4.47 -0.47 24.47
CA LYS A 69 5.70 -0.31 23.67
C LYS A 69 5.36 -0.40 22.19
N GLN A 70 6.40 -0.28 21.35
CA GLN A 70 6.30 -0.64 19.94
C GLN A 70 6.48 -2.14 19.78
N TYR A 71 5.59 -2.76 19.01
CA TYR A 71 5.68 -4.17 18.60
C TYR A 71 5.93 -4.26 17.10
N ASP A 72 6.73 -5.24 16.70
CA ASP A 72 6.78 -5.68 15.32
C ASP A 72 5.65 -6.68 15.09
N VAL A 73 4.58 -6.23 14.45
CA VAL A 73 3.39 -7.03 14.16
C VAL A 73 3.53 -7.64 12.77
N LYS A 74 3.41 -8.96 12.66
CA LYS A 74 3.31 -9.66 11.38
C LYS A 74 2.02 -10.49 11.35
N ILE A 75 1.31 -10.46 10.23
CA ILE A 75 0.10 -11.24 9.98
C ILE A 75 0.32 -12.01 8.69
N GLU A 76 0.15 -13.33 8.69
CA GLU A 76 0.51 -14.20 7.56
C GLU A 76 -0.53 -15.29 7.32
N LYS A 77 -0.85 -15.54 6.04
CA LYS A 77 -1.74 -16.60 5.59
C LYS A 77 -1.37 -17.04 4.18
N ASP A 78 -1.17 -18.34 3.96
CA ASP A 78 -0.98 -18.95 2.63
C ASP A 78 0.05 -18.26 1.72
N GLY A 79 1.12 -17.73 2.32
CA GLY A 79 2.21 -17.01 1.65
C GLY A 79 1.96 -15.51 1.42
N ALA A 80 0.77 -14.99 1.72
CA ALA A 80 0.50 -13.57 1.82
C ALA A 80 0.82 -13.09 3.24
N TYR A 81 1.44 -11.92 3.39
CA TYR A 81 1.72 -11.36 4.71
C TYR A 81 1.73 -9.84 4.70
N TRP A 82 1.45 -9.27 5.86
CA TRP A 82 1.68 -7.87 6.17
C TRP A 82 2.57 -7.77 7.42
N GLN A 83 3.47 -6.80 7.46
CA GLN A 83 4.31 -6.51 8.62
C GLN A 83 4.41 -5.01 8.86
N GLY A 84 4.29 -4.59 10.12
CA GLY A 84 4.43 -3.19 10.50
C GLY A 84 4.84 -2.99 11.96
N LYS A 85 5.41 -1.83 12.25
CA LYS A 85 5.80 -1.42 13.61
C LYS A 85 4.66 -0.64 14.25
N ILE A 86 4.06 -1.19 15.31
CA ILE A 86 2.86 -0.63 15.93
C ILE A 86 3.16 -0.20 17.35
N LYS A 87 3.02 1.10 17.63
CA LYS A 87 3.11 1.66 18.98
C LYS A 87 1.76 1.50 19.67
N LEU A 88 1.71 0.70 20.74
CA LEU A 88 0.52 0.59 21.57
C LEU A 88 0.48 1.72 22.59
N ASN A 89 -0.73 2.27 22.81
CA ASN A 89 -0.97 3.33 23.77
C ASN A 89 -1.62 2.77 25.04
N GLY A 90 -1.22 3.29 26.19
CA GLY A 90 -1.74 2.82 27.47
C GLY A 90 -3.22 3.13 27.66
N GLY A 91 -3.97 2.15 28.17
CA GLY A 91 -5.40 2.29 28.45
C GLY A 91 -6.29 2.31 27.20
N THR A 92 -5.75 1.98 26.02
CA THR A 92 -6.52 1.91 24.76
C THR A 92 -6.34 0.57 24.07
N LEU A 93 -7.23 0.29 23.11
CA LEU A 93 -7.18 -0.86 22.22
C LEU A 93 -6.80 -0.37 20.82
N THR A 94 -5.67 -0.84 20.29
CA THR A 94 -5.29 -0.64 18.89
C THR A 94 -5.99 -1.70 18.04
N SER A 95 -6.74 -1.29 17.02
CA SER A 95 -7.37 -2.20 16.06
C SER A 95 -6.56 -2.25 14.78
N ILE A 96 -6.32 -3.44 14.25
CA ILE A 96 -5.61 -3.67 12.99
C ILE A 96 -6.49 -4.58 12.14
N SER A 97 -6.88 -4.13 10.95
CA SER A 97 -7.58 -4.96 9.96
C SER A 97 -6.73 -5.01 8.70
N ARG A 98 -6.47 -6.23 8.18
CA ARG A 98 -5.64 -6.41 6.98
C ARG A 98 -6.27 -7.30 5.93
N ASP A 99 -6.35 -6.78 4.72
CA ASP A 99 -6.69 -7.56 3.53
C ASP A 99 -5.35 -8.01 2.93
N LEU A 100 -5.00 -9.27 3.20
CA LEU A 100 -3.72 -9.87 2.83
C LEU A 100 -3.76 -10.28 1.36
N ALA A 101 -2.75 -9.83 0.62
CA ALA A 101 -2.51 -10.25 -0.75
C ALA A 101 -1.05 -10.67 -0.92
N LYS A 102 -0.78 -11.52 -1.92
CA LYS A 102 0.59 -11.91 -2.28
C LYS A 102 1.32 -10.80 -3.01
N ASP A 103 0.59 -10.02 -3.79
CA ASP A 103 1.11 -8.82 -4.43
C ASP A 103 1.03 -7.63 -3.48
N GLN A 104 2.13 -6.88 -3.41
CA GLN A 104 2.21 -5.69 -2.58
C GLN A 104 1.27 -4.58 -3.05
N ALA A 105 0.95 -4.52 -4.34
CA ALA A 105 0.06 -3.49 -4.84
C ALA A 105 -1.42 -3.71 -4.43
N SER A 106 -1.75 -4.91 -3.95
CA SER A 106 -3.11 -5.32 -3.59
C SER A 106 -3.34 -5.41 -2.08
N TYR A 107 -2.32 -5.26 -1.23
CA TYR A 107 -2.58 -5.23 0.21
C TYR A 107 -3.42 -4.00 0.54
N ALA A 108 -4.37 -4.18 1.45
CA ALA A 108 -5.18 -3.10 1.95
C ALA A 108 -5.44 -3.27 3.45
N GLY A 109 -5.99 -2.24 4.07
CA GLY A 109 -6.49 -2.33 5.43
C GLY A 109 -6.32 -1.04 6.20
N GLU A 110 -6.56 -1.13 7.50
CA GLU A 110 -6.54 0.03 8.37
C GLU A 110 -6.00 -0.29 9.76
N ILE A 111 -5.41 0.73 10.39
CA ILE A 111 -5.01 0.71 11.79
C ILE A 111 -5.70 1.86 12.49
N LEU A 112 -6.40 1.55 13.58
CA LEU A 112 -7.07 2.51 14.45
C LEU A 112 -6.31 2.62 15.76
N THR A 113 -5.86 3.83 16.09
CA THR A 113 -5.21 4.11 17.38
C THR A 113 -5.87 5.27 18.08
N LEU A 114 -5.99 5.15 19.40
CA LEU A 114 -6.52 6.20 20.26
C LEU A 114 -5.39 6.79 21.10
N GLN A 115 -5.37 8.12 21.20
CA GLN A 115 -4.48 8.89 22.07
C GLN A 115 -5.26 10.02 22.76
N LYS A 116 -4.81 10.46 23.93
CA LYS A 116 -5.43 11.62 24.61
C LYS A 116 -5.40 12.83 23.67
N GLY A 117 -6.54 13.47 23.46
CA GLY A 117 -6.67 14.53 22.47
C GLY A 117 -8.14 14.80 22.13
N LYS A 118 -8.40 15.37 20.95
CA LYS A 118 -9.74 15.51 20.40
C LYS A 118 -9.70 15.36 18.88
N GLY A 119 -10.80 14.92 18.29
CA GLY A 119 -10.99 14.86 16.84
C GLY A 119 -10.45 13.59 16.17
N LEU A 120 -10.19 13.71 14.88
CA LEU A 120 -9.83 12.61 13.99
C LEU A 120 -8.63 13.01 13.14
N THR A 121 -7.64 12.13 13.08
CA THR A 121 -6.50 12.23 12.18
C THR A 121 -6.55 11.09 11.19
N VAL A 122 -6.50 11.39 9.90
CA VAL A 122 -6.51 10.40 8.82
C VAL A 122 -5.22 10.50 8.04
N ILE A 123 -4.50 9.39 7.93
CA ILE A 123 -3.32 9.24 7.08
C ILE A 123 -3.55 8.06 6.15
N SER A 124 -2.95 8.11 4.96
CA SER A 124 -3.11 7.02 3.99
C SER A 124 -1.86 6.76 3.18
N ASN A 125 -1.82 5.55 2.62
CA ASN A 125 -0.95 5.13 1.54
C ASN A 125 -1.85 4.57 0.41
N PRO A 126 -1.86 5.18 -0.79
CA PRO A 126 -1.09 6.34 -1.21
C PRO A 126 -1.45 7.61 -0.42
N GLY A 127 -0.48 8.51 -0.29
CA GLY A 127 -0.72 9.84 0.28
C GLY A 127 -1.61 10.68 -0.64
N LYS A 128 -2.12 11.81 -0.12
CA LYS A 128 -3.08 12.67 -0.85
C LYS A 128 -4.35 11.92 -1.28
N SER A 129 -4.85 11.05 -0.42
CA SER A 129 -6.15 10.40 -0.63
C SER A 129 -7.27 11.28 -0.10
N GLU A 130 -8.36 11.38 -0.83
CA GLU A 130 -9.54 12.16 -0.43
C GLU A 130 -10.21 11.52 0.78
N VAL A 131 -10.63 12.35 1.73
CA VAL A 131 -11.25 11.94 2.99
C VAL A 131 -12.64 12.54 3.10
N GLU A 132 -13.61 11.66 3.28
CA GLU A 132 -15.00 11.99 3.61
C GLU A 132 -15.33 11.46 5.01
N VAL A 133 -16.03 12.27 5.80
CA VAL A 133 -16.53 11.87 7.13
C VAL A 133 -18.01 12.18 7.21
N ASP A 134 -18.81 11.17 7.51
CA ASP A 134 -20.28 11.22 7.62
C ASP A 134 -20.97 11.84 6.40
N GLY A 135 -20.48 11.52 5.18
CA GLY A 135 -21.03 12.05 3.94
C GLY A 135 -20.47 13.41 3.50
N LYS A 136 -19.57 14.02 4.28
CA LYS A 136 -18.98 15.33 3.97
C LYS A 136 -17.50 15.21 3.63
N SER A 137 -17.07 15.76 2.50
CA SER A 137 -15.66 15.84 2.12
C SER A 137 -14.91 16.87 2.98
N TYR A 138 -13.69 16.50 3.39
CA TYR A 138 -12.78 17.33 4.19
C TYR A 138 -11.41 17.54 3.52
N GLY A 139 -11.17 16.96 2.34
CA GLY A 139 -9.93 17.10 1.57
C GLY A 139 -9.00 15.91 1.70
N GLU A 140 -7.71 16.13 1.41
CA GLU A 140 -6.74 15.06 1.21
C GLU A 140 -5.90 14.71 2.47
N THR A 141 -5.48 13.45 2.60
CA THR A 141 -4.52 13.00 3.62
C THR A 141 -3.10 13.56 3.39
N PRO A 142 -2.30 13.78 4.45
CA PRO A 142 -2.64 13.67 5.87
C PRO A 142 -3.55 14.80 6.33
N LEU A 143 -4.61 14.46 7.05
CA LEU A 143 -5.66 15.38 7.46
C LEU A 143 -5.95 15.24 8.96
N THR A 144 -6.11 16.37 9.66
CA THR A 144 -6.63 16.40 11.04
C THR A 144 -7.85 17.30 11.09
N ILE A 145 -8.94 16.78 11.62
CA ILE A 145 -10.24 17.46 11.71
C ILE A 145 -10.78 17.37 13.12
N ASP A 146 -11.39 18.45 13.59
CA ASP A 146 -12.13 18.45 14.84
C ASP A 146 -13.52 17.85 14.58
N VAL A 147 -13.74 16.67 15.14
CA VAL A 147 -15.01 15.94 15.09
C VAL A 147 -15.44 15.63 16.52
N LYS A 148 -16.76 15.61 16.72
CA LYS A 148 -17.33 15.31 18.04
C LYS A 148 -17.03 13.87 18.43
N SER A 149 -17.15 13.56 19.72
CA SER A 149 -17.17 12.18 20.16
C SER A 149 -18.43 11.46 19.66
N GLY A 150 -18.32 10.20 19.29
CA GLY A 150 -19.41 9.40 18.76
C GLY A 150 -18.97 8.43 17.67
N GLU A 151 -19.95 7.76 17.05
CA GLU A 151 -19.74 6.93 15.87
C GLU A 151 -19.60 7.79 14.62
N HIS A 152 -18.60 7.48 13.81
CA HIS A 152 -18.34 8.14 12.53
C HIS A 152 -18.13 7.12 11.42
N THR A 153 -18.57 7.46 10.22
CA THR A 153 -18.20 6.75 9.00
C THR A 153 -17.14 7.56 8.25
N ILE A 154 -15.95 7.00 8.12
CA ILE A 154 -14.82 7.58 7.41
C ILE A 154 -14.67 6.84 6.07
N VAL A 155 -14.67 7.57 4.97
CA VAL A 155 -14.39 7.03 3.64
C VAL A 155 -13.09 7.64 3.13
N VAL A 156 -12.15 6.80 2.74
CA VAL A 156 -10.88 7.21 2.13
C VAL A 156 -10.83 6.67 0.70
N SER A 157 -10.53 7.54 -0.26
CA SER A 157 -10.48 7.20 -1.69
C SER A 157 -9.27 7.79 -2.40
N HIS A 158 -8.78 7.09 -3.42
CA HIS A 158 -7.69 7.54 -4.28
C HIS A 158 -7.87 6.96 -5.68
N GLY A 159 -7.47 7.69 -6.72
CA GLY A 159 -7.66 7.25 -8.11
C GLY A 159 -6.98 5.90 -8.39
N ASN A 160 -7.71 4.96 -9.00
CA ASN A 160 -7.29 3.58 -9.30
C ASN A 160 -7.11 2.66 -8.08
N TYR A 161 -7.52 3.10 -6.90
CA TYR A 161 -7.55 2.27 -5.68
C TYR A 161 -8.98 1.95 -5.26
N LEU A 162 -9.15 0.85 -4.55
CA LEU A 162 -10.42 0.51 -3.92
C LEU A 162 -10.69 1.46 -2.75
N ASN A 163 -11.88 2.07 -2.71
CA ASN A 163 -12.29 2.92 -1.60
C ASN A 163 -12.40 2.10 -0.30
N ARG A 164 -11.95 2.67 0.81
CA ARG A 164 -12.11 2.07 2.14
C ARG A 164 -13.15 2.84 2.94
N SER A 165 -14.17 2.14 3.44
CA SER A 165 -15.18 2.69 4.35
C SER A 165 -14.99 2.08 5.74
N ILE A 166 -14.76 2.93 6.74
CA ILE A 166 -14.39 2.55 8.10
C ILE A 166 -15.44 3.15 9.04
N LYS A 167 -16.04 2.31 9.88
CA LYS A 167 -16.91 2.75 10.97
C LYS A 167 -16.12 2.69 12.27
N ALA A 168 -16.03 3.80 12.98
CA ALA A 168 -15.26 3.88 14.21
C ALA A 168 -15.90 4.83 15.24
N SER A 169 -15.72 4.48 16.51
CA SER A 169 -16.13 5.30 17.65
C SER A 169 -14.98 6.17 18.13
N ILE A 170 -15.25 7.46 18.34
CA ILE A 170 -14.30 8.42 18.93
C ILE A 170 -14.77 8.73 20.35
N PRO A 171 -14.10 8.22 21.40
CA PRO A 171 -14.45 8.54 22.79
C PRO A 171 -14.16 10.00 23.15
N GLU A 172 -14.80 10.51 24.20
CA GLU A 172 -14.50 11.84 24.73
C GLU A 172 -13.02 11.95 25.17
N ASN A 173 -12.40 13.09 24.87
CA ASN A 173 -11.01 13.38 25.21
C ASN A 173 -9.98 12.45 24.55
N PHE A 174 -10.36 11.81 23.44
CA PHE A 174 -9.44 11.11 22.55
C PHE A 174 -9.40 11.73 21.16
N ASN A 175 -8.22 11.67 20.55
CA ASN A 175 -8.04 11.77 19.12
C ASN A 175 -7.95 10.33 18.56
N LEU A 176 -8.77 10.03 17.56
CA LEU A 176 -8.67 8.80 16.78
C LEU A 176 -7.72 9.05 15.61
N THR A 177 -6.68 8.23 15.48
CA THR A 177 -5.85 8.19 14.27
C THR A 177 -6.20 6.96 13.45
N VAL A 178 -6.61 7.19 12.21
CA VAL A 178 -6.93 6.18 11.19
C VAL A 178 -5.80 6.17 10.17
N SER A 179 -5.03 5.08 10.11
CA SER A 179 -4.00 4.87 9.10
C SER A 179 -4.52 3.86 8.09
N VAL A 180 -4.65 4.26 6.83
CA VAL A 180 -5.26 3.44 5.77
C VAL A 180 -4.21 3.07 4.71
N ASP A 181 -4.11 1.78 4.39
CA ASP A 181 -3.45 1.32 3.18
C ASP A 181 -4.54 0.95 2.17
N LEU A 182 -4.60 1.63 1.03
CA LEU A 182 -5.54 1.30 -0.05
C LEU A 182 -4.88 0.31 -1.01
N GLY A 183 -5.59 -0.76 -1.37
CA GLY A 183 -5.17 -1.69 -2.40
C GLY A 183 -5.67 -1.27 -3.78
N LEU A 184 -4.90 -1.55 -4.83
CA LEU A 184 -5.35 -1.35 -6.21
C LEU A 184 -6.55 -2.26 -6.52
N SER A 185 -7.45 -1.78 -7.38
CA SER A 185 -8.51 -2.64 -7.92
C SER A 185 -7.89 -3.69 -8.85
N GLU A 186 -8.31 -4.96 -8.77
CA GLU A 186 -7.81 -6.00 -9.69
C GLU A 186 -8.08 -5.66 -11.17
N ALA A 187 -9.13 -4.87 -11.45
CA ALA A 187 -9.41 -4.35 -12.79
C ALA A 187 -8.30 -3.38 -13.26
N ASP A 188 -7.72 -2.59 -12.36
CA ASP A 188 -6.64 -1.65 -12.66
C ASP A 188 -5.25 -2.31 -12.66
N LEU A 189 -5.08 -3.48 -12.03
CA LEU A 189 -3.87 -4.30 -12.18
C LEU A 189 -3.76 -4.89 -13.60
N THR A 190 -4.89 -5.08 -14.28
CA THR A 190 -4.90 -5.35 -15.73
C THR A 190 -4.77 -4.08 -16.59
N ALA A 191 -5.02 -2.90 -16.00
CA ALA A 191 -4.88 -1.60 -16.65
C ALA A 191 -3.48 -0.98 -16.52
N VAL A 192 -2.65 -1.44 -15.56
CA VAL A 192 -1.19 -1.41 -15.70
C VAL A 192 -0.77 -2.52 -16.66
N VAL A 193 -1.25 -2.43 -17.89
CA VAL A 193 -0.39 -2.74 -19.02
C VAL A 193 0.88 -1.94 -18.76
N SER A 194 1.96 -2.65 -18.39
CA SER A 194 3.31 -2.25 -18.84
C SER A 194 3.13 -1.62 -20.20
N PRO A 195 3.70 -0.45 -20.54
CA PRO A 195 3.56 0.07 -21.88
C PRO A 195 3.95 -1.07 -22.81
N VAL A 196 2.94 -1.71 -23.41
CA VAL A 196 3.14 -2.48 -24.59
C VAL A 196 3.57 -1.35 -25.49
N ILE A 197 4.88 -1.32 -25.79
CA ILE A 197 5.36 -0.62 -26.95
C ILE A 197 4.62 -1.32 -28.10
N SER A 198 3.37 -0.90 -28.34
CA SER A 198 2.50 -1.36 -29.40
C SER A 198 2.89 -0.61 -30.67
N GLN A 199 4.19 -0.60 -30.91
CA GLN A 199 4.83 -0.27 -32.15
C GLN A 199 6.00 -1.24 -32.22
N THR A 200 5.73 -2.51 -32.53
CA THR A 200 6.84 -3.30 -33.07
C THR A 200 7.16 -2.62 -34.39
N PRO A 201 8.38 -2.08 -34.59
CA PRO A 201 8.68 -1.29 -35.76
C PRO A 201 8.34 -2.12 -37.00
N GLU A 202 7.53 -1.59 -37.90
CA GLU A 202 7.18 -2.26 -39.14
C GLU A 202 8.06 -1.73 -40.26
N VAL A 203 8.45 -2.63 -41.15
CA VAL A 203 9.14 -2.29 -42.38
C VAL A 203 8.31 -2.75 -43.57
N THR A 204 8.15 -1.87 -44.56
CA THR A 204 7.47 -2.19 -45.80
C THR A 204 8.48 -2.57 -46.87
N VAL A 205 8.22 -3.64 -47.61
CA VAL A 205 9.08 -4.06 -48.72
C VAL A 205 8.99 -3.04 -49.86
N SER A 206 10.09 -2.36 -50.13
CA SER A 206 10.23 -1.36 -51.19
C SER A 206 10.15 -2.02 -52.58
N LYS A 207 9.92 -1.21 -53.63
CA LYS A 207 9.93 -1.70 -55.02
C LYS A 207 11.27 -2.35 -55.35
N THR A 208 11.22 -3.64 -55.69
CA THR A 208 12.38 -4.40 -56.18
C THR A 208 12.27 -4.60 -57.69
N PRO A 209 13.38 -4.69 -58.46
CA PRO A 209 13.34 -5.00 -59.89
C PRO A 209 12.64 -6.33 -60.24
N THR A 210 12.60 -7.24 -59.28
CA THR A 210 12.02 -8.58 -59.41
C THR A 210 10.59 -8.69 -58.90
N GLY A 211 10.03 -7.63 -58.29
CA GLY A 211 8.69 -7.63 -57.67
C GLY A 211 8.60 -8.29 -56.29
N PHE A 212 9.61 -9.06 -55.88
CA PHE A 212 9.70 -9.73 -54.58
C PHE A 212 11.08 -9.57 -53.93
N LEU A 213 11.12 -9.72 -52.61
CA LEU A 213 12.31 -9.76 -51.76
C LEU A 213 12.46 -11.14 -51.11
N ARG A 214 13.70 -11.61 -50.99
CA ARG A 214 14.04 -12.90 -50.37
C ARG A 214 14.27 -12.72 -48.88
N VAL A 215 13.68 -13.63 -48.10
CA VAL A 215 13.93 -13.79 -46.68
C VAL A 215 14.92 -14.94 -46.50
N ARG A 216 16.01 -14.70 -45.77
CA ARG A 216 17.10 -15.66 -45.59
C ARG A 216 17.22 -16.12 -44.14
N ASP A 217 17.82 -17.28 -43.92
CA ASP A 217 18.09 -17.82 -42.58
C ASP A 217 19.20 -17.08 -41.81
N LYS A 218 20.07 -16.36 -42.53
CA LYS A 218 21.21 -15.61 -41.98
C LYS A 218 21.30 -14.22 -42.60
N ALA A 219 21.87 -13.27 -41.88
CA ALA A 219 22.19 -11.90 -42.33
C ALA A 219 23.33 -11.85 -43.37
N SER A 220 23.16 -12.55 -44.50
CA SER A 220 24.15 -12.64 -45.57
C SER A 220 23.50 -13.02 -46.90
N THR A 221 24.07 -12.54 -48.01
CA THR A 221 23.65 -12.95 -49.36
C THR A 221 23.91 -14.43 -49.66
N ALA A 222 24.81 -15.07 -48.88
CA ALA A 222 25.09 -16.49 -48.92
C ALA A 222 24.15 -17.34 -48.04
N GLY A 223 23.26 -16.72 -47.25
CA GLY A 223 22.27 -17.44 -46.44
C GLY A 223 21.27 -18.22 -47.31
N LYS A 224 20.65 -19.27 -46.79
CA LYS A 224 19.63 -20.04 -47.50
C LYS A 224 18.35 -19.19 -47.60
N GLU A 225 17.72 -19.18 -48.77
CA GLU A 225 16.39 -18.59 -48.95
C GLU A 225 15.35 -19.48 -48.24
N ILE A 226 14.62 -18.90 -47.28
CA ILE A 226 13.61 -19.60 -46.49
C ILE A 226 12.19 -19.15 -46.82
N ALA A 227 12.02 -17.93 -47.34
CA ALA A 227 10.74 -17.41 -47.80
C ALA A 227 10.93 -16.28 -48.82
N ARG A 228 9.83 -15.87 -49.45
CA ARG A 228 9.74 -14.68 -50.31
C ARG A 228 8.59 -13.81 -49.85
N VAL A 229 8.80 -12.51 -49.92
CA VAL A 229 7.80 -11.48 -49.62
C VAL A 229 7.65 -10.57 -50.82
N ASN A 230 6.44 -10.09 -51.09
CA ASN A 230 6.15 -9.24 -52.23
C ASN A 230 6.41 -7.77 -51.90
N THR A 231 6.55 -6.97 -52.95
CA THR A 231 6.61 -5.51 -52.82
C THR A 231 5.33 -5.00 -52.17
N GLY A 232 5.45 -4.15 -51.16
CA GLY A 232 4.32 -3.62 -50.39
C GLY A 232 3.96 -4.45 -49.16
N ASP A 233 4.52 -5.65 -48.98
CA ASP A 233 4.29 -6.45 -47.77
C ASP A 233 4.87 -5.72 -46.55
N THR A 234 4.15 -5.81 -45.44
CA THR A 234 4.55 -5.26 -44.15
C THR A 234 5.12 -6.36 -43.27
N LEU A 235 6.32 -6.13 -42.74
CA LEU A 235 7.05 -7.08 -41.92
C LEU A 235 7.33 -6.48 -40.55
N ILE A 236 7.29 -7.32 -39.52
CA ILE A 236 7.60 -6.91 -38.15
C ILE A 236 9.12 -6.92 -38.00
N LEU A 237 9.75 -5.78 -37.71
CA LEU A 237 11.18 -5.67 -37.47
C LEU A 237 11.53 -6.11 -36.04
N LEU A 238 12.35 -7.14 -35.93
CA LEU A 238 12.85 -7.68 -34.67
C LEU A 238 14.23 -7.13 -34.32
N GLU A 239 15.12 -6.98 -35.31
CA GLU A 239 16.52 -6.62 -35.09
C GLU A 239 17.16 -6.02 -36.36
N GLU A 240 18.16 -5.14 -36.22
CA GLU A 240 18.96 -4.62 -37.33
C GLU A 240 20.44 -4.94 -37.09
N VAL A 241 21.07 -5.65 -38.02
CA VAL A 241 22.46 -6.10 -37.90
C VAL A 241 23.16 -5.96 -39.24
N ASN A 242 24.20 -5.12 -39.30
CA ASN A 242 25.14 -5.04 -40.43
C ASN A 242 24.47 -4.88 -41.82
N GLY A 243 23.45 -4.01 -41.94
CA GLY A 243 22.73 -3.80 -43.21
C GLY A 243 21.70 -4.88 -43.56
N TRP A 244 21.37 -5.74 -42.59
CA TRP A 244 20.27 -6.70 -42.64
C TRP A 244 19.27 -6.41 -41.53
N MET A 245 18.03 -6.76 -41.78
CA MET A 245 16.93 -6.63 -40.83
C MET A 245 16.37 -8.02 -40.56
N ARG A 246 16.38 -8.44 -39.30
CA ARG A 246 15.66 -9.63 -38.83
C ARG A 246 14.20 -9.26 -38.70
N VAL A 247 13.34 -9.99 -39.39
CA VAL A 247 11.92 -9.70 -39.52
C VAL A 247 11.09 -10.95 -39.24
N ARG A 248 9.84 -10.74 -38.79
CA ARG A 248 8.81 -11.77 -38.70
C ARG A 248 7.72 -11.51 -39.74
N LEU A 249 7.38 -12.56 -40.49
CA LEU A 249 6.32 -12.56 -41.49
C LEU A 249 4.93 -12.73 -40.84
N SER A 250 3.88 -12.50 -41.61
CA SER A 250 2.49 -12.69 -41.17
C SER A 250 2.14 -14.13 -40.79
N ASP A 251 2.84 -15.12 -41.37
CA ASP A 251 2.69 -16.54 -41.05
C ASP A 251 3.52 -16.98 -39.81
N GLY A 252 4.23 -16.05 -39.17
CA GLY A 252 5.07 -16.30 -38.00
C GLY A 252 6.52 -16.69 -38.33
N THR A 253 6.88 -16.86 -39.60
CA THR A 253 8.25 -17.21 -40.01
C THR A 253 9.20 -16.05 -39.72
N GLU A 254 10.36 -16.35 -39.14
CA GLU A 254 11.42 -15.36 -38.91
C GLU A 254 12.59 -15.55 -39.88
N GLY A 255 13.16 -14.44 -40.33
CA GLY A 255 14.37 -14.46 -41.14
C GLY A 255 14.95 -13.08 -41.38
N PHE A 256 15.94 -13.00 -42.26
CA PHE A 256 16.71 -11.80 -42.54
C PHE A 256 16.42 -11.28 -43.95
N VAL A 257 16.15 -9.99 -44.05
CA VAL A 257 15.99 -9.27 -45.31
C VAL A 257 17.03 -8.15 -45.41
N SER A 258 17.43 -7.76 -46.62
CA SER A 258 18.40 -6.67 -46.77
C SER A 258 17.73 -5.33 -46.50
N SER A 259 18.38 -4.48 -45.68
CA SER A 259 17.88 -3.14 -45.34
C SER A 259 17.69 -2.23 -46.55
N ARG A 260 18.35 -2.52 -47.68
CA ARG A 260 18.25 -1.74 -48.93
C ARG A 260 16.89 -1.84 -49.62
N TYR A 261 16.12 -2.88 -49.32
CA TYR A 261 14.85 -3.17 -49.99
C TYR A 261 13.65 -3.07 -49.05
N VAL A 262 13.83 -2.46 -47.88
CA VAL A 262 12.77 -2.24 -46.92
C VAL A 262 12.83 -0.80 -46.40
N SER A 263 11.67 -0.18 -46.19
CA SER A 263 11.55 1.16 -45.63
C SER A 263 10.90 1.07 -44.25
N LYS A 264 11.52 1.68 -43.24
CA LYS A 264 10.89 1.86 -41.93
C LYS A 264 9.70 2.79 -42.08
N LYS A 265 8.55 2.41 -41.52
CA LYS A 265 7.42 3.32 -41.39
C LYS A 265 7.65 4.13 -40.12
N SER A 266 7.95 5.43 -40.25
CA SER A 266 7.95 6.31 -39.08
C SER A 266 6.52 6.46 -38.55
N PRO A 267 6.32 6.49 -37.22
CA PRO A 267 5.02 6.79 -36.62
C PRO A 267 4.49 8.18 -37.04
#